data_AF-A0A8N4QKN1-F1
#
_entry.id   AF-A0A8N4QKN1-F1
#
_cell.length_a   1.000
_cell.length_b   1.000
_cell.length_c   1.000
_cell.angle_alpha   90.00
_cell.angle_beta   90.00
_cell.angle_gamma   90.00
#
_symmetry.space_group_name_H-M   'P 1'
#
loop_
_entity.id
_entity.type
_entity.pdbx_description
1 polymer ?
#
loop_
_entity_poly.entity_id
_entity_poly.type
_entity_poly.pdbx_seq_one_letter_code
_entity_poly.pdbx_strand_id
1 'polypeptide(L)'
;MNSNITSRFDMAAEIASIALDEFKSHHVDWNYTGLIQRYYHLVERDFGDPRATRFPLMEHPLYTFGLVAIYLSWVLLIGPTFMRDRKPFQLRRTLVIYNAFQVALSAYMFYEHLMAGWL
;
A
#
# COMPACT_ATOMS: atom_id res chain seq x y z
N MET A 1 32.44 -18.74 7.54
CA MET A 1 32.12 -17.29 7.47
C MET A 1 30.84 -17.13 6.67
N ASN A 2 29.97 -16.24 7.11
CA ASN A 2 28.52 -16.28 6.97
C ASN A 2 28.05 -15.85 5.56
N SER A 3 27.80 -16.81 4.65
CA SER A 3 27.35 -16.55 3.25
C SER A 3 26.06 -15.71 3.16
N ASN A 4 25.23 -15.76 4.20
CA ASN A 4 23.98 -15.02 4.30
C ASN A 4 24.20 -13.52 4.62
N ILE A 5 25.34 -13.18 5.23
CA ILE A 5 25.71 -11.80 5.52
C ILE A 5 26.30 -11.13 4.28
N THR A 6 27.20 -11.83 3.57
CA THR A 6 27.78 -11.36 2.30
C THR A 6 26.68 -11.09 1.28
N SER A 7 25.74 -12.01 1.08
CA SER A 7 24.63 -11.84 0.12
C SER A 7 23.75 -10.60 0.39
N ARG A 8 23.52 -10.25 1.66
CA ARG A 8 22.71 -9.06 2.03
C ARG A 8 23.49 -7.75 1.83
N PHE A 9 24.80 -7.76 2.08
CA PHE A 9 25.65 -6.61 1.83
C PHE A 9 25.90 -6.42 0.33
N ASP A 10 26.06 -7.50 -0.43
CA ASP A 10 26.20 -7.46 -1.89
C ASP A 10 24.92 -6.90 -2.53
N MET A 11 23.74 -7.34 -2.05
CA MET A 11 22.46 -6.77 -2.47
C MET A 11 22.33 -5.28 -2.13
N ALA A 12 22.74 -4.86 -0.93
CA ALA A 12 22.71 -3.45 -0.54
C ALA A 12 23.69 -2.60 -1.36
N ALA A 13 24.88 -3.14 -1.66
CA ALA A 13 25.89 -2.48 -2.49
C ALA A 13 25.41 -2.34 -3.94
N GLU A 14 24.76 -3.37 -4.48
CA GLU A 14 24.17 -3.36 -5.82
C GLU A 14 23.02 -2.35 -5.92
N ILE A 15 22.13 -2.30 -4.91
CA ILE A 15 21.07 -1.28 -4.81
C ILE A 15 21.68 0.12 -4.71
N ALA A 16 22.76 0.30 -3.94
CA ALA A 16 23.42 1.59 -3.75
C ALA A 16 24.12 2.07 -5.04
N SER A 17 24.84 1.18 -5.74
CA SER A 17 25.48 1.53 -7.01
C SER A 17 24.44 1.88 -8.08
N ILE A 18 23.32 1.16 -8.10
CA ILE A 18 22.21 1.42 -9.02
C ILE A 18 21.51 2.74 -8.68
N ALA A 19 21.25 3.01 -7.40
CA ALA A 19 20.67 4.28 -6.97
C ALA A 19 21.59 5.46 -7.31
N LEU A 20 22.91 5.27 -7.21
CA LEU A 20 23.90 6.25 -7.62
C LEU A 20 23.95 6.46 -9.13
N ASP A 21 23.91 5.40 -9.93
CA ASP A 21 23.86 5.49 -11.40
C ASP A 21 22.56 6.13 -11.88
N GLU A 22 21.42 5.79 -11.26
CA GLU A 22 20.12 6.38 -11.57
C GLU A 22 20.10 7.86 -11.16
N PHE A 23 20.58 8.23 -9.97
CA PHE A 23 20.67 9.64 -9.55
C PHE A 23 21.52 10.46 -10.53
N LYS A 24 22.63 9.88 -11.01
CA LYS A 24 23.54 10.52 -11.95
C LYS A 24 22.96 10.63 -13.37
N SER A 25 22.19 9.63 -13.80
CA SER A 25 21.48 9.60 -15.09
C SER A 25 20.24 10.51 -15.11
N HIS A 26 19.51 10.58 -14.00
CA HIS A 26 18.24 11.31 -13.86
C HIS A 26 18.40 12.83 -13.98
N HIS A 27 19.60 13.40 -13.77
CA HIS A 27 19.85 14.82 -13.99
C HIS A 27 20.16 15.16 -15.46
N VAL A 28 20.49 14.15 -16.27
CA VAL A 28 20.86 14.30 -17.69
C VAL A 28 19.63 14.09 -18.58
N ASP A 29 18.83 13.07 -18.27
CA ASP A 29 17.63 12.71 -19.02
C ASP A 29 16.43 12.70 -18.05
N TRP A 30 15.43 13.57 -18.24
CA TRP A 30 14.22 13.67 -17.39
C TRP A 30 13.28 12.46 -17.53
N ASN A 31 13.82 11.25 -17.40
CA ASN A 31 13.15 10.00 -17.69
C ASN A 31 12.82 9.23 -16.40
N TYR A 32 11.66 9.51 -15.83
CA TYR A 32 11.16 8.86 -14.59
C TYR A 32 10.70 7.40 -14.78
N THR A 33 10.76 6.88 -16.01
CA THR A 33 10.27 5.54 -16.34
C THR A 33 11.11 4.44 -15.71
N GLY A 34 12.42 4.66 -15.53
CA GLY A 34 13.35 3.70 -14.91
C GLY A 34 12.98 3.35 -13.47
N LEU A 35 12.88 4.36 -12.60
CA LEU A 35 12.47 4.21 -11.19
C LEU A 35 11.11 3.54 -11.03
N ILE A 36 10.12 3.96 -11.81
CA ILE A 36 8.77 3.40 -11.76
C ILE A 36 8.80 1.93 -12.17
N GLN A 37 9.50 1.62 -13.27
CA GLN A 37 9.62 0.26 -13.78
C GLN A 37 10.41 -0.65 -12.84
N ARG A 38 11.41 -0.11 -12.14
CA ARG A 38 12.18 -0.80 -11.10
C ARG A 38 11.30 -1.12 -9.89
N TYR A 39 10.54 -0.13 -9.42
CA TYR A 39 9.57 -0.32 -8.34
C TYR A 39 8.55 -1.41 -8.68
N TYR A 40 8.01 -1.39 -9.91
CA TYR A 40 7.14 -2.44 -10.39
C TYR A 40 7.81 -3.81 -10.39
N HIS A 41 9.04 -3.92 -10.90
CA HIS A 41 9.75 -5.19 -10.90
C HIS A 41 9.98 -5.75 -9.50
N LEU A 42 10.40 -4.91 -8.55
CA LEU A 42 10.63 -5.34 -7.18
C LEU A 42 9.33 -5.76 -6.50
N VAL A 43 8.31 -4.90 -6.51
CA VAL A 43 7.08 -5.13 -5.73
C VAL A 43 6.22 -6.23 -6.32
N GLU A 44 6.04 -6.25 -7.63
CA GLU A 44 5.14 -7.21 -8.29
C GLU A 44 5.86 -8.52 -8.61
N ARG A 45 7.11 -8.43 -9.11
CA ARG A 45 7.78 -9.59 -9.72
C ARG A 45 8.64 -10.37 -8.74
N ASP A 46 9.35 -9.68 -7.84
CA ASP A 46 10.27 -10.32 -6.90
C ASP A 46 9.60 -10.65 -5.56
N PHE A 47 8.69 -9.78 -5.08
CA PHE A 47 8.03 -9.93 -3.78
C PHE A 47 6.53 -10.24 -3.85
N GLY A 48 5.90 -10.17 -5.02
CA GLY A 48 4.46 -10.43 -5.18
C GLY A 48 4.11 -11.92 -5.14
N ASP A 49 3.14 -12.31 -4.31
CA ASP A 49 2.57 -13.66 -4.35
C ASP A 49 1.62 -13.79 -5.55
N PRO A 50 1.91 -14.66 -6.55
CA PRO A 50 1.06 -14.83 -7.73
C PRO A 50 -0.35 -15.36 -7.43
N ARG A 51 -0.63 -15.81 -6.20
CA ARG A 51 -1.99 -16.19 -5.77
C ARG A 51 -2.84 -14.99 -5.38
N ALA A 52 -2.21 -13.87 -5.05
CA ALA A 52 -2.87 -12.66 -4.59
C ALA A 52 -3.37 -11.77 -5.74
N THR A 53 -2.82 -11.90 -6.94
CA THR A 53 -3.21 -11.13 -8.14
C THR A 53 -4.65 -11.36 -8.58
N ARG A 54 -5.31 -12.44 -8.14
CA ARG A 54 -6.75 -12.67 -8.41
C ARG A 54 -7.67 -11.73 -7.61
N PHE A 55 -7.15 -11.08 -6.57
CA PHE A 55 -7.94 -10.20 -5.73
C PHE A 55 -8.00 -8.79 -6.33
N PRO A 56 -9.19 -8.16 -6.31
CA PRO A 56 -9.32 -6.79 -6.81
C PRO A 56 -8.43 -5.84 -6.00
N LEU A 57 -7.87 -4.84 -6.67
CA LEU A 57 -6.93 -3.84 -6.11
C LEU A 57 -5.52 -4.37 -5.77
N MET A 58 -5.24 -5.66 -5.99
CA MET A 58 -3.90 -6.23 -5.82
C MET A 58 -3.09 -6.33 -7.12
N GLU A 59 -3.69 -6.01 -8.28
CA GLU A 59 -3.02 -6.09 -9.58
C GLU A 59 -1.91 -5.05 -9.76
N HIS A 60 -2.11 -3.85 -9.23
CA HIS A 60 -1.11 -2.78 -9.31
C HIS A 60 -1.03 -2.01 -7.99
N PRO A 61 0.18 -1.85 -7.42
CA PRO A 61 0.36 -1.14 -6.14
C PRO A 61 -0.11 0.33 -6.22
N LEU A 62 -0.08 0.93 -7.41
CA LEU A 62 -0.55 2.30 -7.64
C LEU A 62 -2.05 2.47 -7.36
N TYR A 63 -2.87 1.44 -7.53
CA TYR A 63 -4.31 1.55 -7.23
C TYR A 63 -4.55 1.82 -5.75
N THR A 64 -3.79 1.16 -4.87
CA THR A 64 -3.85 1.39 -3.43
C THR A 64 -3.38 2.80 -3.07
N PHE A 65 -2.26 3.26 -3.65
CA PHE A 65 -1.78 4.63 -3.41
C PHE A 65 -2.77 5.69 -3.92
N GLY A 66 -3.37 5.47 -5.09
CA GLY A 66 -4.40 6.34 -5.63
C GLY A 66 -5.61 6.43 -4.71
N LEU A 67 -6.08 5.30 -4.19
CA LEU A 67 -7.22 5.25 -3.27
C LEU A 67 -6.92 6.00 -1.96
N VAL A 68 -5.73 5.81 -1.40
CA VAL A 68 -5.28 6.55 -0.21
C VAL A 68 -5.18 8.05 -0.48
N ALA A 69 -4.60 8.46 -1.61
CA ALA A 69 -4.50 9.87 -1.99
C ALA A 69 -5.89 10.51 -2.16
N ILE A 70 -6.82 9.80 -2.81
CA ILE A 70 -8.21 10.24 -2.95
C ILE A 70 -8.85 10.39 -1.57
N TYR A 71 -8.72 9.39 -0.69
CA TYR A 71 -9.25 9.44 0.67
C TYR A 71 -8.71 10.65 1.46
N LEU A 72 -7.39 10.88 1.42
CA LEU A 72 -6.75 11.99 2.11
C LEU A 72 -7.21 13.34 1.55
N SER A 73 -7.28 13.47 0.22
CA SER A 73 -7.78 14.71 -0.41
C SER A 73 -9.23 15.00 -0.01
N TRP A 74 -10.05 13.96 0.09
CA TRP A 74 -11.43 14.07 0.52
C TRP A 74 -11.54 14.51 1.98
N VAL A 75 -10.82 13.87 2.89
CA VAL A 75 -10.91 14.14 4.33
C VAL A 75 -10.27 15.46 4.74
N LEU A 76 -9.16 15.85 4.11
CA LEU A 76 -8.39 17.04 4.51
C LEU A 76 -8.82 18.32 3.81
N LEU A 77 -9.23 18.24 2.54
CA LEU A 77 -9.53 19.43 1.74
C LEU A 77 -11.03 19.59 1.55
N ILE A 78 -11.66 18.56 0.97
CA ILE A 78 -13.06 18.64 0.52
C ILE A 78 -14.02 18.64 1.71
N GLY A 79 -13.81 17.72 2.66
CA GLY A 79 -14.63 17.56 3.86
C GLY A 79 -14.73 18.83 4.70
N PRO A 80 -13.61 19.43 5.14
CA PRO A 80 -13.64 20.63 5.99
C PRO A 80 -14.22 21.84 5.26
N THR A 81 -13.92 21.99 3.97
CA THR A 81 -14.49 23.08 3.14
C THR A 81 -16.00 22.94 3.01
N PHE A 82 -16.51 21.73 2.78
CA PHE A 82 -17.94 21.47 2.65
C PHE A 82 -18.70 21.58 3.98
N MET A 83 -18.04 21.27 5.10
CA MET A 83 -18.64 21.32 6.44
C MET A 83 -18.56 22.70 7.11
N ARG A 84 -17.84 23.67 6.53
CA ARG A 84 -17.61 24.99 7.13
C ARG A 84 -18.90 25.74 7.48
N ASP A 85 -19.91 25.66 6.62
CA ASP A 85 -21.17 26.40 6.77
C ASP A 85 -22.36 25.50 7.15
N ARG A 86 -22.11 24.24 7.56
CA ARG A 86 -23.17 23.26 7.88
C ARG A 86 -23.07 22.77 9.32
N LYS A 87 -24.22 22.59 9.97
CA LYS A 87 -24.29 21.97 11.30
C LYS A 87 -23.85 20.50 11.23
N PRO A 88 -23.22 19.97 12.30
CA PRO A 88 -22.74 18.59 12.32
C PRO A 88 -23.89 17.60 12.12
N PHE A 89 -23.68 16.61 11.25
CA PHE A 89 -24.66 15.57 10.98
C PHE A 89 -24.84 14.64 12.19
N GLN A 90 -26.08 14.40 12.59
CA GLN A 90 -26.39 13.42 13.64
C GLN A 90 -26.45 12.01 13.05
N LEU A 91 -25.28 11.36 12.97
CA LEU A 91 -25.13 10.02 12.37
C LEU A 91 -25.22 8.88 13.40
N ARG A 92 -25.79 9.13 14.58
CA ARG A 92 -25.72 8.22 15.74
C ARG A 92 -26.22 6.81 15.43
N ARG A 93 -27.36 6.67 14.74
CA ARG A 93 -27.93 5.36 14.35
C ARG A 93 -27.06 4.64 13.32
N THR A 94 -26.58 5.37 12.32
CA THR A 94 -25.66 4.84 11.30
C THR A 94 -24.36 4.34 11.92
N LEU A 95 -23.82 5.08 12.90
CA LEU A 95 -22.58 4.72 13.60
C LEU A 95 -22.73 3.43 14.42
N VAL A 96 -23.89 3.24 15.07
CA VAL A 96 -24.18 2.01 15.82
C VAL A 96 -24.26 0.80 14.88
N ILE A 97 -24.95 0.93 13.75
CA ILE A 97 -25.06 -0.15 12.75
C ILE A 97 -23.68 -0.48 12.16
N TYR A 98 -22.91 0.55 11.83
CA TYR A 98 -21.56 0.39 11.30
C TYR A 98 -20.64 -0.35 12.28
N ASN A 99 -20.62 0.04 13.55
CA ASN A 99 -19.81 -0.65 14.55
C ASN A 99 -20.26 -2.10 14.79
N ALA A 100 -21.57 -2.37 14.80
CA ALA A 100 -22.07 -3.73 14.93
C ALA A 100 -21.62 -4.62 13.77
N PHE A 101 -21.68 -4.09 12.54
CA PHE A 101 -21.17 -4.78 11.35
C PHE A 101 -19.64 -5.00 11.43
N GLN A 102 -18.89 -4.01 11.88
CA GLN A 102 -17.43 -4.13 12.04
C GLN A 102 -17.04 -5.21 13.07
N VAL A 103 -17.77 -5.32 14.18
CA VAL A 103 -17.57 -6.39 15.17
C VAL A 103 -17.90 -7.76 14.56
N ALA A 104 -19.01 -7.89 13.84
CA ALA A 104 -19.39 -9.14 13.19
C ALA A 104 -18.35 -9.60 12.15
N LEU A 105 -17.87 -8.68 11.30
CA LEU A 105 -16.79 -8.95 10.34
C LEU A 105 -15.49 -9.35 11.03
N SER A 106 -15.12 -8.66 12.11
CA SER A 106 -13.90 -8.98 12.86
C SER A 106 -13.97 -10.38 13.48
N ALA A 107 -15.14 -10.76 14.03
CA ALA A 107 -15.37 -12.10 14.55
C ALA A 107 -15.27 -13.17 13.45
N TYR A 108 -15.83 -12.91 12.27
CA TYR A 108 -15.72 -13.81 11.11
C TYR A 108 -14.27 -13.99 10.66
N MET A 109 -13.54 -12.89 10.46
CA MET A 109 -12.12 -12.96 10.07
C MET A 109 -11.27 -13.68 11.11
N PHE A 110 -11.55 -13.47 12.41
CA PHE A 110 -10.86 -14.16 13.49
C PHE A 110 -11.10 -15.67 13.46
N TYR A 111 -12.34 -16.11 13.21
CA TYR A 111 -12.67 -17.53 13.04
C TYR A 111 -11.97 -18.17 11.84
N GLU A 112 -12.04 -17.54 10.66
CA GLU A 112 -11.34 -18.00 9.46
C GLU A 112 -9.83 -18.09 9.69
N HIS A 113 -9.23 -17.08 10.34
CA HIS A 113 -7.80 -17.07 10.61
C HIS A 113 -7.39 -18.20 11.56
N LEU A 114 -8.16 -18.46 12.62
CA LEU A 114 -7.92 -19.59 13.53
C LEU A 114 -7.96 -20.94 12.81
N MET A 115 -8.96 -21.15 11.95
CA MET A 115 -9.12 -22.40 11.20
C MET A 115 -8.10 -22.57 10.07
N ALA A 116 -7.57 -21.48 9.50
CA ALA A 116 -6.65 -21.53 8.36
C ALA A 116 -5.19 -21.84 8.74
N GLY A 117 -4.77 -21.58 9.98
CA GLY A 117 -3.36 -21.72 10.35
C GLY A 117 -3.03 -22.02 11.81
N TRP A 118 -4.00 -22.00 12.73
CA TRP A 118 -3.74 -22.12 14.17
C TRP A 118 -4.39 -23.36 14.82
N LEU A 119 -5.05 -24.22 14.04
CA LEU A 119 -5.63 -25.50 14.46
C LEU A 119 -5.26 -26.60 13.46
#